data_AF-A0A950FF58-F1
#
_entry.id   AF-A0A950FF58-F1
#
_cell.length_a   1.000
_cell.length_b   1.000
_cell.length_c   1.000
_cell.angle_alpha   90.00
_cell.angle_beta   90.00
_cell.angle_gamma   90.00
#
_symmetry.space_group_name_H-M   'P 1'
#
loop_
_entity.id
_entity.type
_entity.pdbx_description
1 polymer ?
#
loop_
_entity_poly.entity_id
_entity_poly.type
_entity_poly.pdbx_seq_one_letter_code
_entity_poly.pdbx_strand_id
1 'polypeptide(L)' 'MPTFEQGEVVRVPFPYTDRETRQYRPPLVASMGSIGESAQFLWVVMITSVENRRWPDDQDIGSKI' A
#
# COMPACT_ATOMS: atom_id res chain seq x y z
N MET A 1 0.39 10.82 16.77
CA MET A 1 0.56 9.66 15.88
C MET A 1 0.22 10.15 14.46
N PRO A 2 0.90 9.71 13.41
CA PRO A 2 0.51 10.08 12.05
C PRO A 2 -0.93 9.63 11.80
N THR A 3 -1.76 10.55 11.31
CA THR A 3 -3.10 10.25 10.81
C THR A 3 -2.97 9.86 9.34
N PHE A 4 -3.62 8.78 8.93
CA PHE A 4 -3.63 8.31 7.55
C PHE A 4 -5.06 8.37 7.02
N GLU A 5 -5.22 9.00 5.87
CA GLU A 5 -6.51 9.23 5.24
C GLU A 5 -6.73 8.31 4.03
N GLN A 6 -8.00 7.98 3.77
CA GLN A 6 -8.35 7.17 2.60
C GLN A 6 -7.88 7.88 1.32
N GLY A 7 -7.20 7.15 0.44
CA GLY A 7 -6.64 7.68 -0.81
C GLY A 7 -5.20 8.18 -0.71
N GLU A 8 -4.60 8.20 0.49
CA GLU A 8 -3.18 8.54 0.62
C GLU A 8 -2.27 7.39 0.14
N VAL A 9 -1.20 7.74 -0.56
CA VAL A 9 -0.12 6.80 -0.89
C VAL A 9 0.97 6.92 0.16
N VAL A 10 1.24 5.82 0.87
CA VAL A 10 2.20 5.80 1.98
C VAL A 10 3.42 4.96 1.64
N ARG A 11 4.52 5.13 2.37
CA ARG A 11 5.75 4.35 2.19
C ARG A 11 5.83 3.29 3.27
N VAL A 12 5.63 2.01 2.92
CA VAL A 12 5.74 0.90 3.88
C VAL A 12 6.98 0.06 3.62
N PRO A 13 7.70 -0.39 4.67
CA PRO A 13 8.73 -1.41 4.51
C PRO A 13 8.06 -2.72 4.09
N PHE A 14 8.49 -3.30 2.97
CA PHE A 14 7.99 -4.58 2.51
C PHE A 14 9.00 -5.68 2.90
N PRO A 15 8.61 -6.66 3.71
CA PRO A 15 9.53 -7.70 4.16
C PRO A 15 9.78 -8.69 3.02
N TYR A 16 11.05 -8.89 2.67
CA TYR A 16 11.49 -10.09 1.98
C TYR A 16 12.00 -11.06 3.04
N THR A 17 11.41 -12.25 3.12
CA THR A 17 11.87 -13.30 4.04
C THR A 17 13.25 -13.83 3.67
N ASP A 18 13.64 -13.69 2.40
CA ASP A 18 14.78 -14.41 1.82
C ASP A 18 15.98 -13.51 1.49
N ARG A 19 15.89 -12.20 1.75
CA ARG A 19 16.95 -11.25 1.42
C ARG A 19 17.08 -10.18 2.50
N GLU A 20 18.31 -9.82 2.83
CA GLU A 20 18.65 -8.72 3.74
C GLU A 20 18.46 -7.34 3.05
N THR A 21 17.33 -7.15 2.36
CA THR A 21 16.99 -5.90 1.70
C THR A 21 15.61 -5.44 2.18
N ARG A 22 15.57 -4.21 2.72
CA ARG A 22 14.32 -3.51 2.99
C ARG A 22 13.98 -2.71 1.74
N GLN A 23 13.11 -3.24 0.88
CA GLN A 23 12.52 -2.42 -0.16
C GLN A 23 11.26 -1.76 0.37
N TYR A 24 11.01 -0.58 -0.16
CA TYR A 24 9.75 0.09 0.07
C TYR A 24 8.82 -0.23 -1.09
N ARG A 25 7.56 -0.49 -0.76
CA ARG A 25 6.48 -0.58 -1.73
C ARG A 25 5.45 0.47 -1.36
N PRO A 26 4.98 1.30 -2.30
CA PRO A 26 3.91 2.23 -2.01
C PRO A 26 2.57 1.49 -2.06
N PRO A 27 1.76 1.52 -0.99
CA PRO A 27 0.35 1.17 -1.12
C PRO A 27 -0.55 2.40 -0.98
N LEU A 28 -1.79 2.24 -1.45
CA LEU A 28 -2.88 3.20 -1.28
C LEU A 28 -3.69 2.84 -0.03
N VAL A 29 -3.95 3.80 0.85
CA VAL A 29 -4.84 3.61 2.02
C VAL A 29 -6.28 3.45 1.54
N ALA A 30 -6.90 2.32 1.87
CA ALA A 30 -8.26 1.98 1.42
C ALA A 30 -9.30 2.10 2.54
N SER A 31 -8.89 2.04 3.82
CA SER A 31 -9.79 2.23 4.96
C SER A 31 -10.08 3.71 5.23
N MET A 32 -11.27 4.00 5.76
CA MET A 32 -11.60 5.29 6.37
C MET A 32 -11.01 5.35 7.78
N GLY A 33 -9.74 5.78 7.87
CA GLY A 33 -8.97 5.83 9.10
C GLY A 33 -8.47 4.47 9.58
N SER A 34 -7.97 4.46 10.82
CA SER A 34 -7.45 3.26 11.48
C SER A 34 -8.57 2.30 11.89
N ILE A 35 -8.29 1.01 11.83
CA ILE A 35 -9.22 -0.07 12.12
C ILE A 35 -8.70 -1.03 13.19
N GLY A 36 -9.58 -1.94 13.64
CA GLY A 36 -9.29 -2.98 14.64
C GLY A 36 -9.36 -2.48 16.07
N GLU A 37 -9.18 -3.40 17.03
CA GLU A 37 -9.10 -3.04 18.43
C GLU A 37 -7.93 -2.07 18.66
N SER A 38 -8.18 -1.00 19.41
CA SER A 38 -7.21 0.08 19.65
C SER A 38 -6.77 0.89 18.42
N ALA A 39 -7.42 0.75 17.25
CA ALA A 39 -7.18 1.57 16.06
C ALA A 39 -5.71 1.58 15.59
N GLN A 40 -5.08 0.41 15.54
CA GLN A 40 -3.64 0.25 15.21
C GLN A 40 -3.38 -0.30 13.80
N PHE A 41 -4.43 -0.63 13.04
CA PHE A 41 -4.28 -1.22 11.71
C PHE A 41 -4.84 -0.31 10.62
N LEU A 42 -4.40 -0.55 9.38
CA LEU A 42 -4.94 0.08 8.17
C LEU A 42 -5.18 -1.00 7.11
N TRP A 43 -6.23 -0.83 6.31
CA TRP A 43 -6.34 -1.57 5.06
C TRP A 43 -5.71 -0.76 3.94
N VAL A 44 -4.89 -1.43 3.15
CA VAL A 44 -4.18 -0.82 2.04
C VAL A 44 -4.24 -1.71 0.81
N VAL A 45 -4.20 -1.11 -0.37
CA VAL A 45 -4.08 -1.82 -1.65
C VAL A 45 -2.68 -1.60 -2.19
N MET A 46 -2.00 -2.68 -2.56
CA MET A 46 -0.62 -2.62 -3.04
C MET A 46 -0.58 -2.00 -4.44
N ILE A 47 0.34 -1.05 -4.66
CA ILE A 47 0.65 -0.55 -5.99
C ILE A 47 1.82 -1.35 -6.55
N THR A 48 1.66 -1.84 -7.77
CA THR A 48 2.69 -2.54 -8.53
C THR A 48 3.01 -1.77 -9.81
N SER A 49 4.17 -2.04 -10.40
CA SER A 49 4.55 -1.46 -11.69
C SER A 49 3.96 -2.27 -12.84
N VAL A 50 3.68 -1.62 -13.97
CA VAL A 50 3.04 -2.21 -15.16
C VAL A 50 3.85 -3.35 -15.78
N GLU A 51 5.15 -3.41 -15.51
CA GLU A 51 6.04 -4.49 -15.94
C GLU A 51 5.73 -5.82 -15.24
N ASN A 52 5.03 -5.79 -14.09
CA ASN A 52 4.60 -7.01 -13.41
C ASN A 52 3.34 -7.58 -14.07
N ARG A 53 3.23 -8.91 -14.07
CA ARG A 53 2.05 -9.61 -14.60
C ARG A 53 0.79 -9.13 -13.86
N ARG A 54 -0.19 -8.63 -14.62
CA ARG A 54 -1.49 -8.19 -14.09
C ARG A 54 -2.28 -9.32 -13.44
N TRP A 55 -2.96 -8.99 -12.36
CA TRP A 55 -4.01 -9.80 -11.73
C TRP A 55 -5.39 -9.36 -12.24
N PRO A 56 -6.43 -10.21 -12.18
CA PRO A 56 -7.76 -9.89 -12.71
C PRO A 56 -8.37 -8.59 -12.16
N ASP A 57 -8.06 -8.26 -10.91
CA ASP A 57 -8.63 -7.10 -10.22
C ASP A 57 -7.74 -5.85 -10.28
N ASP A 58 -6.59 -5.90 -10.97
CA ASP A 58 -5.67 -4.78 -11.09
C ASP A 58 -6.29 -3.60 -11.85
N GLN A 59 -6.36 -2.44 -11.19
CA GLN A 59 -6.85 -1.20 -11.77
C GLN A 59 -5.70 -0.30 -12.21
N ASP A 60 -5.85 0.33 -13.38
CA ASP A 60 -4.86 1.31 -13.86
C ASP A 60 -4.96 2.60 -13.05
N ILE A 61 -3.86 2.94 -12.36
CA ILE A 61 -3.69 4.23 -11.70
C ILE A 61 -3.21 5.19 -12.80
N GLY A 62 -4.13 5.95 -13.38
CA GLY A 62 -3.83 6.82 -14.52
C GLY A 62 -2.62 7.73 -14.28
N SER A 63 -1.96 8.15 -15.36
CA SER A 63 -0.82 9.07 -15.30
C SER A 63 -1.27 10.49 -14.96
N LYS A 64 -1.45 10.79 -13.68
CA LYS A 64 -1.49 12.18 -13.21
C LYS A 64 -0.35 12.38 -12.21
N ILE A 65 0.75 12.90 -12.74
CA ILE A 65 1.79 13.59 -11.96
C ILE A 65 1.53 15.09 -12.14
#